data_AF-A0A1B7MP83-F1
#
_entry.id   AF-A0A1B7MP83-F1
#
_cell.length_a   1.000
_cell.length_b   1.000
_cell.length_c   1.000
_cell.angle_alpha   90.00
_cell.angle_beta   90.00
_cell.angle_gamma   90.00
#
_symmetry.space_group_name_H-M   'P 1'
#
loop_
_entity.id
_entity.type
_entity.pdbx_description
1 polymer ?
#
loop_
_entity_poly.entity_id
_entity_poly.type
_entity_poly.pdbx_seq_one_letter_code
_entity_poly.pdbx_strand_id
1 'polypeptide(L)'
;GWIDEYGPLITIRRGTEKIVIIGRHKAAVDIMERQGGSVADRHRMVAAGEMLSGGLNIAFAPIGAQCAGCPKAAEEYEPLQMSEAKNMVLNILDDPSKFLNHTHYLRVCYASTTIMKVAYGKNAPATATDPEVIQVHQVMAIFVTAETSGTYLVESIPWLKYLPWYDRELKRGYESSKRIHTSQLNRVKQQMSNVNVGPSFAKHVLENRHHYDLIELEIAFLAGAYFGGGSVLMAAACFPKEQANVQAELDEVIGRHREYLPHLQALISEALRWRPLAPDGKLLHPSGHYGIRQPLRWMDDQGYLRDDIKSFVFGFGRRLCPAQDVANSLLWIPRNR
;
A
#
# COMPACT_ATOMS: atom_id res chain seq x y z
N GLY A 1 11.55 -21.85 15.96
CA GLY A 1 11.22 -21.71 14.52
C GLY A 1 12.49 -21.79 13.71
N TRP A 2 12.41 -21.75 12.37
CA TRP A 2 13.59 -21.93 11.48
C TRP A 2 14.75 -20.96 11.80
N ILE A 3 14.44 -19.74 12.26
CA ILE A 3 15.46 -18.74 12.66
C ILE A 3 16.20 -19.12 13.95
N ASP A 4 15.54 -19.86 14.85
CA ASP A 4 16.16 -20.32 16.09
C ASP A 4 17.12 -21.50 15.82
N GLU A 5 16.79 -22.31 14.81
CA GLU A 5 17.56 -23.50 14.43
C GLU A 5 18.72 -23.17 13.48
N TYR A 6 18.47 -22.38 12.44
CA TYR A 6 19.43 -22.07 11.38
C TYR A 6 20.09 -20.70 11.53
N GLY A 7 19.66 -19.90 12.51
CA GLY A 7 20.19 -18.57 12.79
C GLY A 7 19.52 -17.44 12.01
N PRO A 8 20.09 -16.22 12.08
CA PRO A 8 19.45 -14.99 11.59
C PRO A 8 19.38 -14.86 10.06
N LEU A 9 20.15 -15.67 9.32
CA LEU A 9 20.24 -15.62 7.87
C LEU A 9 20.18 -17.06 7.33
N ILE A 10 19.18 -17.36 6.52
CA ILE A 10 18.95 -18.70 5.98
C ILE A 10 19.03 -18.61 4.47
N THR A 11 19.81 -19.49 3.83
CA THR A 11 19.84 -19.58 2.37
C THR A 11 19.15 -20.87 1.93
N ILE A 12 18.16 -20.74 1.07
CA ILE A 12 17.46 -21.85 0.43
C ILE A 12 17.79 -21.84 -1.06
N ARG A 13 17.97 -23.01 -1.66
CA ARG A 13 18.18 -23.15 -3.09
C ARG A 13 16.95 -23.74 -3.75
N ARG A 14 16.39 -23.05 -4.74
CA ARG A 14 15.29 -23.52 -5.59
C ARG A 14 15.80 -23.62 -7.02
N GLY A 15 16.18 -24.83 -7.45
CA GLY A 15 16.81 -25.04 -8.76
C GLY A 15 18.12 -24.27 -8.91
N THR A 16 18.16 -23.34 -9.86
CA THR A 16 19.31 -22.44 -10.10
C THR A 16 19.31 -21.21 -9.19
N GLU A 17 18.18 -20.89 -8.56
CA GLU A 17 18.02 -19.68 -7.76
C GLU A 17 18.42 -19.90 -6.31
N LYS A 18 19.05 -18.88 -5.72
CA LYS A 18 19.35 -18.80 -4.29
C LYS A 18 18.44 -17.76 -3.66
N ILE A 19 17.70 -18.17 -2.65
CA ILE A 19 16.81 -17.32 -1.86
C ILE A 19 17.45 -17.13 -0.50
N VAL A 20 17.72 -15.89 -0.13
CA VAL A 20 18.27 -15.53 1.18
C VAL A 20 17.14 -14.96 2.04
N ILE A 21 16.83 -15.62 3.14
CA ILE A 21 15.82 -15.22 4.11
C ILE A 21 16.53 -14.54 5.28
N ILE A 22 16.15 -13.29 5.54
CA ILE A 22 16.67 -12.50 6.66
C ILE A 22 15.64 -12.54 7.78
N GLY A 23 15.98 -13.24 8.87
CA GLY A 23 15.05 -13.51 9.97
C GLY A 23 15.11 -12.54 11.14
N ARG A 24 16.20 -11.75 11.27
CA ARG A 24 16.38 -10.82 12.40
C ARG A 24 16.46 -9.38 11.96
N HIS A 25 15.86 -8.51 12.77
CA HIS A 25 15.76 -7.08 12.54
C HIS A 25 17.11 -6.42 12.24
N LYS A 26 18.11 -6.62 13.11
CA LYS A 26 19.45 -6.02 12.95
C LYS A 26 20.09 -6.39 11.61
N ALA A 27 20.04 -7.66 11.23
CA ALA A 27 20.59 -8.12 9.95
C ALA A 27 19.86 -7.47 8.76
N ALA A 28 18.56 -7.26 8.88
CA ALA A 28 17.77 -6.69 7.83
C ALA A 28 18.01 -5.18 7.63
N VAL A 29 18.21 -4.43 8.72
CA VAL A 29 18.66 -3.03 8.68
C VAL A 29 20.07 -2.95 8.07
N ASP A 30 21.00 -3.76 8.57
CA ASP A 30 22.38 -3.76 8.09
C ASP A 30 22.49 -4.10 6.60
N ILE A 31 21.62 -4.97 6.07
CA ILE A 31 21.62 -5.35 4.65
C ILE A 31 20.81 -4.34 3.81
N MET A 32 19.55 -4.06 4.15
CA MET A 32 18.65 -3.31 3.27
C MET A 32 18.82 -1.79 3.34
N GLU A 33 19.24 -1.24 4.48
CA GLU A 33 19.56 0.19 4.57
C GLU A 33 21.00 0.45 4.13
N ARG A 34 21.99 -0.17 4.78
CA ARG A 34 23.41 0.16 4.54
C ARG A 34 23.91 -0.34 3.19
N GLN A 35 23.40 -1.48 2.70
CA GLN A 35 23.74 -2.02 1.38
C GLN A 35 22.59 -1.83 0.38
N GLY A 36 21.68 -0.88 0.63
CA GLY A 36 20.47 -0.68 -0.18
C GLY A 36 20.74 -0.48 -1.68
N GLY A 37 21.92 0.02 -2.07
CA GLY A 37 22.32 0.12 -3.48
C GLY A 37 22.47 -1.23 -4.18
N SER A 38 23.00 -2.25 -3.50
CA SER A 38 23.25 -3.58 -4.07
C SER A 38 22.09 -4.55 -3.94
N VAL A 39 21.13 -4.28 -3.04
CA VAL A 39 19.99 -5.17 -2.76
C VAL A 39 18.62 -4.59 -3.14
N ALA A 40 18.57 -3.39 -3.72
CA ALA A 40 17.30 -2.77 -4.10
C ALA A 40 16.70 -3.31 -5.41
N ASP A 41 17.33 -4.26 -6.09
CA ASP A 41 16.77 -4.80 -7.34
C ASP A 41 15.61 -5.77 -7.06
N ARG A 42 14.75 -5.99 -8.05
CA ARG A 42 13.56 -6.84 -7.88
C ARG A 42 13.79 -8.22 -8.47
N HIS A 43 13.38 -9.23 -7.73
CA HIS A 43 13.27 -10.58 -8.28
C HIS A 43 12.26 -10.58 -9.43
N ARG A 44 12.61 -11.27 -10.51
CA ARG A 44 11.79 -11.38 -11.71
C ARG A 44 10.53 -12.20 -11.42
N MET A 45 9.37 -11.54 -11.42
CA MET A 45 8.08 -12.20 -11.28
C MET A 45 7.38 -12.34 -12.63
N VAL A 46 7.20 -13.58 -13.10
CA VAL A 46 6.65 -13.83 -14.43
C VAL A 46 5.14 -13.62 -14.46
N ALA A 47 4.41 -14.06 -13.43
CA ALA A 47 2.96 -13.90 -13.39
C ALA A 47 2.56 -12.43 -13.13
N ALA A 48 2.91 -11.88 -11.97
CA ALA A 48 2.50 -10.53 -11.59
C ALA A 48 3.24 -9.42 -12.37
N GLY A 49 4.56 -9.58 -12.56
CA GLY A 49 5.40 -8.58 -13.20
C GLY A 49 5.25 -8.56 -14.72
N GLU A 50 5.48 -9.69 -15.38
CA GLU A 50 5.50 -9.74 -16.84
C GLU A 50 4.12 -9.96 -17.47
N MET A 51 3.38 -10.98 -17.04
CA MET A 51 2.12 -11.35 -17.70
C MET A 51 0.97 -10.42 -17.33
N LEU A 52 0.80 -10.09 -16.06
CA LEU A 52 -0.30 -9.25 -15.56
C LEU A 52 -0.02 -7.75 -15.74
N SER A 53 1.24 -7.33 -15.58
CA SER A 53 1.60 -5.90 -15.61
C SER A 53 2.40 -5.48 -16.85
N GLY A 54 2.77 -6.42 -17.74
CA GLY A 54 3.57 -6.10 -18.94
C GLY A 54 4.98 -5.60 -18.63
N GLY A 55 5.50 -5.80 -17.42
CA GLY A 55 6.76 -5.24 -16.95
C GLY A 55 6.68 -3.77 -16.51
N LEU A 56 5.49 -3.17 -16.48
CA LEU A 56 5.30 -1.72 -16.28
C LEU A 56 4.96 -1.33 -14.83
N ASN A 57 4.71 -2.30 -13.95
CA ASN A 57 4.40 -2.02 -12.55
C ASN A 57 5.68 -1.77 -11.75
N ILE A 58 5.77 -0.59 -11.12
CA ILE A 58 6.93 -0.15 -10.32
C ILE A 58 7.31 -1.09 -9.17
N ALA A 59 6.36 -1.87 -8.65
CA ALA A 59 6.61 -2.85 -7.61
C ALA A 59 7.62 -3.93 -8.06
N PHE A 60 7.65 -4.25 -9.36
CA PHE A 60 8.53 -5.26 -9.96
C PHE A 60 9.60 -4.68 -10.87
N ALA A 61 9.54 -3.37 -11.15
CA ALA A 61 10.49 -2.73 -12.04
C ALA A 61 11.92 -2.70 -11.42
N PRO A 62 12.97 -2.88 -12.24
CA PRO A 62 14.36 -2.75 -11.82
C PRO A 62 14.66 -1.37 -11.20
N ILE A 63 15.81 -1.26 -10.53
CA ILE A 63 16.30 0.03 -10.04
C ILE A 63 16.44 1.02 -11.21
N GLY A 64 15.99 2.26 -11.03
CA GLY A 64 16.12 3.34 -12.03
C GLY A 64 14.80 3.80 -12.64
N ALA A 65 13.77 2.94 -12.69
CA ALA A 65 12.42 3.31 -13.15
C ALA A 65 11.56 4.01 -12.08
N GLN A 66 12.16 4.39 -10.95
CA GLN A 66 11.46 5.00 -9.82
C GLN A 66 11.51 6.51 -9.95
N CYS A 67 10.35 7.14 -10.17
CA CYS A 67 10.25 8.59 -10.03
C CYS A 67 10.37 8.97 -8.56
N ALA A 68 11.45 9.68 -8.21
CA ALA A 68 11.53 10.44 -6.98
C ALA A 68 10.59 11.65 -7.11
N GLY A 69 9.49 11.66 -6.38
CA GLY A 69 8.60 12.83 -6.31
C GLY A 69 7.13 12.50 -6.41
N CYS A 70 6.57 11.93 -5.35
CA CYS A 70 5.18 12.25 -5.02
C CYS A 70 5.22 13.67 -4.44
N PRO A 71 4.36 14.60 -4.88
CA PRO A 71 4.13 15.81 -4.11
C PRO A 71 3.77 15.39 -2.68
N LYS A 72 4.39 16.03 -1.68
CA LYS A 72 4.04 15.90 -0.25
C LYS A 72 2.65 16.52 0.02
N ALA A 73 1.64 16.11 -0.73
CA ALA A 73 0.31 16.69 -0.76
C ALA A 73 -0.65 16.01 0.24
N ALA A 74 -0.12 15.26 1.23
CA ALA A 74 -0.93 14.57 2.23
C ALA A 74 -1.91 15.53 2.94
N GLU A 75 -1.47 16.75 3.22
CA GLU A 75 -2.29 17.81 3.84
C GLU A 75 -3.44 18.29 2.93
N GLU A 76 -3.25 18.34 1.61
CA GLU A 76 -4.28 18.79 0.65
C GLU A 76 -5.47 17.80 0.57
N TYR A 77 -5.26 16.56 1.02
CA TYR A 77 -6.30 15.53 1.03
C TYR A 77 -7.10 15.50 2.33
N GLU A 78 -6.64 16.14 3.42
CA GLU A 78 -7.28 16.11 4.74
C GLU A 78 -8.81 16.39 4.70
N PRO A 79 -9.32 17.39 3.95
CA PRO A 79 -10.77 17.65 3.93
C PRO A 79 -11.57 16.51 3.27
N LEU A 80 -11.00 15.88 2.24
CA LEU A 80 -11.58 14.70 1.60
C LEU A 80 -11.56 13.52 2.58
N GLN A 81 -10.45 13.35 3.30
CA GLN A 81 -10.29 12.29 4.30
C GLN A 81 -11.33 12.40 5.42
N MET A 82 -11.53 13.63 5.94
CA MET A 82 -12.50 13.90 7.00
C MET A 82 -13.95 13.69 6.53
N SER A 83 -14.29 14.14 5.32
CA SER A 83 -15.64 13.95 4.75
C SER A 83 -15.99 12.47 4.65
N GLU A 84 -15.07 11.66 4.14
CA GLU A 84 -15.30 10.22 3.95
C GLU A 84 -15.28 9.45 5.27
N ALA A 85 -14.42 9.83 6.22
CA ALA A 85 -14.46 9.29 7.58
C ALA A 85 -15.82 9.56 8.25
N LYS A 86 -16.36 10.78 8.10
CA LYS A 86 -17.69 11.14 8.61
C LYS A 86 -18.80 10.31 7.95
N ASN A 87 -18.79 10.19 6.62
CA ASN A 87 -19.76 9.36 5.89
C ASN A 87 -19.68 7.89 6.34
N MET A 88 -18.47 7.41 6.64
CA MET A 88 -18.27 6.05 7.14
C MET A 88 -18.91 5.83 8.51
N VAL A 89 -18.68 6.74 9.46
CA VAL A 89 -19.27 6.66 10.79
C VAL A 89 -20.80 6.73 10.72
N LEU A 90 -21.36 7.65 9.93
CA LEU A 90 -22.82 7.80 9.79
C LEU A 90 -23.47 6.53 9.22
N ASN A 91 -22.91 5.94 8.16
CA ASN A 91 -23.44 4.71 7.58
C ASN A 91 -23.36 3.51 8.56
N ILE A 92 -22.31 3.43 9.38
CA ILE A 92 -22.20 2.40 10.43
C ILE A 92 -23.27 2.61 11.52
N LEU A 93 -23.56 3.86 11.88
CA LEU A 93 -24.59 4.19 12.86
C LEU A 93 -26.00 3.88 12.34
N ASP A 94 -26.26 4.13 11.06
CA ASP A 94 -27.55 3.87 10.42
C ASP A 94 -27.88 2.37 10.34
N ASP A 95 -26.90 1.51 10.00
CA ASP A 95 -27.08 0.05 9.97
C ASP A 95 -25.83 -0.72 10.45
N PRO A 96 -25.68 -0.91 11.77
CA PRO A 96 -24.55 -1.63 12.34
C PRO A 96 -24.42 -3.09 11.87
N SER A 97 -25.54 -3.72 11.46
CA SER A 97 -25.55 -5.12 11.01
C SER A 97 -24.76 -5.31 9.71
N LYS A 98 -24.62 -4.25 8.93
CA LYS A 98 -23.87 -4.21 7.67
C LYS A 98 -22.47 -3.63 7.82
N PHE A 99 -21.88 -3.66 9.02
CA PHE A 99 -20.54 -3.11 9.29
C PHE A 99 -19.48 -3.52 8.25
N LEU A 100 -19.40 -4.81 7.87
CA LEU A 100 -18.46 -5.27 6.86
C LEU A 100 -18.76 -4.68 5.47
N ASN A 101 -20.03 -4.55 5.10
CA ASN A 101 -20.41 -3.95 3.83
C ASN A 101 -20.15 -2.44 3.83
N HIS A 102 -20.46 -1.73 4.91
CA HIS A 102 -20.18 -0.30 5.04
C HIS A 102 -18.68 -0.03 5.02
N THR A 103 -17.90 -0.75 5.84
CA THR A 103 -16.44 -0.63 5.86
C THR A 103 -15.82 -1.01 4.53
N HIS A 104 -16.30 -2.07 3.87
CA HIS A 104 -15.81 -2.46 2.54
C HIS A 104 -16.18 -1.42 1.48
N TYR A 105 -17.46 -1.07 1.36
CA TYR A 105 -17.99 -0.12 0.39
C TYR A 105 -17.32 1.24 0.53
N LEU A 106 -17.27 1.79 1.74
CA LEU A 106 -16.68 3.10 2.00
C LEU A 106 -15.17 3.06 1.81
N ARG A 107 -14.47 2.00 2.23
CA ARG A 107 -13.04 1.84 1.91
C ARG A 107 -12.80 1.84 0.41
N VAL A 108 -13.62 1.11 -0.35
CA VAL A 108 -13.52 1.03 -1.81
C VAL A 108 -13.75 2.41 -2.43
N CYS A 109 -14.85 3.09 -2.10
CA CYS A 109 -15.17 4.43 -2.60
C CYS A 109 -14.09 5.44 -2.22
N TYR A 110 -13.68 5.46 -0.96
CA TYR A 110 -12.76 6.43 -0.40
C TYR A 110 -11.32 6.26 -0.89
N ALA A 111 -10.79 5.03 -0.82
CA ALA A 111 -9.46 4.74 -1.34
C ALA A 111 -9.43 5.04 -2.84
N SER A 112 -10.45 4.62 -3.58
CA SER A 112 -10.55 4.93 -5.01
C SER A 112 -10.64 6.43 -5.27
N THR A 113 -11.43 7.19 -4.51
CA THR A 113 -11.54 8.65 -4.68
C THR A 113 -10.22 9.35 -4.39
N THR A 114 -9.58 9.00 -3.27
CA THR A 114 -8.30 9.58 -2.87
C THR A 114 -7.21 9.26 -3.88
N ILE A 115 -7.07 7.98 -4.26
CA ILE A 115 -6.07 7.55 -5.23
C ILE A 115 -6.35 8.17 -6.61
N MET A 116 -7.60 8.23 -7.08
CA MET A 116 -7.94 8.86 -8.35
C MET A 116 -7.70 10.37 -8.35
N LYS A 117 -7.88 11.04 -7.19
CA LYS A 117 -7.53 12.46 -7.02
C LYS A 117 -6.02 12.65 -7.04
N VAL A 118 -5.26 11.87 -6.26
CA VAL A 118 -3.79 11.96 -6.17
C VAL A 118 -3.14 11.62 -7.51
N ALA A 119 -3.53 10.49 -8.11
CA ALA A 119 -2.91 9.97 -9.32
C ALA A 119 -3.31 10.78 -10.56
N TYR A 120 -4.61 11.11 -10.69
CA TYR A 120 -5.18 11.62 -11.94
C TYR A 120 -6.01 12.90 -11.78
N GLY A 121 -6.06 13.54 -10.61
CA GLY A 121 -6.78 14.79 -10.41
C GLY A 121 -8.31 14.67 -10.53
N LYS A 122 -8.88 13.47 -10.32
CA LYS A 122 -10.33 13.26 -10.35
C LYS A 122 -10.97 13.84 -9.08
N ASN A 123 -11.80 14.88 -9.23
CA ASN A 123 -12.53 15.48 -8.11
C ASN A 123 -13.88 14.81 -7.82
N ALA A 124 -14.44 14.07 -8.79
CA ALA A 124 -15.70 13.37 -8.61
C ALA A 124 -15.51 12.19 -7.62
N PRO A 125 -16.36 12.08 -6.58
CA PRO A 125 -16.36 10.93 -5.68
C PRO A 125 -16.56 9.64 -6.48
N ALA A 126 -15.70 8.67 -6.24
CA ALA A 126 -15.81 7.34 -6.82
C ALA A 126 -16.83 6.54 -6.01
N THR A 127 -17.75 5.88 -6.70
CA THR A 127 -18.71 4.95 -6.07
C THR A 127 -18.28 3.51 -6.27
N ALA A 128 -18.64 2.61 -5.35
CA ALA A 128 -18.31 1.19 -5.52
C ALA A 128 -19.04 0.55 -6.72
N THR A 129 -20.07 1.22 -7.25
CA THR A 129 -20.80 0.84 -8.45
C THR A 129 -20.17 1.39 -9.73
N ASP A 130 -19.18 2.29 -9.64
CA ASP A 130 -18.50 2.82 -10.82
C ASP A 130 -17.80 1.68 -11.56
N PRO A 131 -18.00 1.54 -12.89
CA PRO A 131 -17.38 0.48 -13.66
C PRO A 131 -15.84 0.45 -13.54
N GLU A 132 -15.22 1.64 -13.46
CA GLU A 132 -13.76 1.79 -13.26
C GLU A 132 -13.31 1.20 -11.92
N VAL A 133 -14.06 1.46 -10.84
CA VAL A 133 -13.75 0.98 -9.49
C VAL A 133 -13.89 -0.54 -9.42
N ILE A 134 -14.98 -1.08 -9.97
CA ILE A 134 -15.20 -2.53 -10.04
C ILE A 134 -14.05 -3.21 -10.80
N GLN A 135 -13.65 -2.66 -11.94
CA GLN A 135 -12.61 -3.25 -12.77
C GLN A 135 -11.23 -3.19 -12.10
N VAL A 136 -10.88 -2.09 -11.43
CA VAL A 136 -9.65 -1.97 -10.63
C VAL A 136 -9.63 -3.02 -9.52
N HIS A 137 -10.74 -3.20 -8.80
CA HIS A 137 -10.82 -4.21 -7.73
C HIS A 137 -10.69 -5.65 -8.24
N GLN A 138 -11.26 -5.96 -9.42
CA GLN A 138 -11.09 -7.26 -10.06
C GLN A 138 -9.63 -7.54 -10.43
N VAL A 139 -8.97 -6.56 -11.07
CA VAL A 139 -7.54 -6.66 -11.41
C VAL A 139 -6.70 -6.81 -10.13
N MET A 140 -7.01 -6.07 -9.07
CA MET A 140 -6.28 -6.14 -7.82
C MET A 140 -6.41 -7.51 -7.12
N ALA A 141 -7.58 -8.16 -7.22
CA ALA A 141 -7.75 -9.52 -6.70
C ALA A 141 -6.88 -10.55 -7.45
N ILE A 142 -6.78 -10.42 -8.77
CA ILE A 142 -5.87 -11.24 -9.59
C ILE A 142 -4.41 -10.93 -9.23
N PHE A 143 -4.09 -9.65 -9.02
CA PHE A 143 -2.76 -9.20 -8.62
C PHE A 143 -2.30 -9.83 -7.31
N VAL A 144 -3.11 -9.77 -6.25
CA VAL A 144 -2.81 -10.40 -4.95
C VAL A 144 -2.56 -11.90 -5.10
N THR A 145 -3.35 -12.57 -5.93
CA THR A 145 -3.20 -14.00 -6.23
C THR A 145 -1.90 -14.29 -6.99
N ALA A 146 -1.55 -13.44 -7.95
CA ALA A 146 -0.32 -13.52 -8.75
C ALA A 146 0.96 -13.18 -7.98
N GLU A 147 0.85 -12.37 -6.94
CA GLU A 147 1.97 -12.10 -6.03
C GLU A 147 2.28 -13.28 -5.10
N THR A 148 1.27 -14.11 -4.81
CA THR A 148 1.42 -15.24 -3.91
C THR A 148 2.35 -16.28 -4.53
N SER A 149 3.49 -16.50 -3.88
CA SER A 149 4.51 -17.43 -4.36
C SER A 149 3.96 -18.86 -4.45
N GLY A 150 4.18 -19.51 -5.60
CA GLY A 150 3.76 -20.90 -5.82
C GLY A 150 2.37 -21.08 -6.44
N THR A 151 1.59 -20.01 -6.62
CA THR A 151 0.26 -20.11 -7.25
C THR A 151 0.33 -20.45 -8.74
N TYR A 152 1.28 -19.88 -9.48
CA TYR A 152 1.38 -20.04 -10.93
C TYR A 152 2.64 -20.82 -11.33
N LEU A 153 2.46 -21.83 -12.19
CA LEU A 153 3.58 -22.65 -12.71
C LEU A 153 4.59 -21.85 -13.54
N VAL A 154 4.18 -20.72 -14.15
CA VAL A 154 5.08 -19.81 -14.89
C VAL A 154 6.24 -19.29 -14.04
N GLU A 155 6.10 -19.25 -12.72
CA GLU A 155 7.20 -18.84 -11.83
C GLU A 155 8.30 -19.91 -11.72
N SER A 156 8.01 -21.17 -12.06
CA SER A 156 9.02 -22.24 -12.14
C SER A 156 9.37 -22.57 -13.59
N ILE A 157 8.45 -22.35 -14.52
CA ILE A 157 8.58 -22.70 -15.94
C ILE A 157 8.23 -21.47 -16.80
N PRO A 158 9.15 -20.50 -16.95
CA PRO A 158 8.83 -19.19 -17.54
C PRO A 158 8.35 -19.23 -18.99
N TRP A 159 8.72 -20.25 -19.77
CA TRP A 159 8.32 -20.35 -21.18
C TRP A 159 6.82 -20.60 -21.36
N LEU A 160 6.10 -21.06 -20.32
CA LEU A 160 4.64 -21.23 -20.34
C LEU A 160 3.92 -19.92 -20.67
N LYS A 161 4.52 -18.75 -20.37
CA LYS A 161 3.93 -17.43 -20.66
C LYS A 161 3.62 -17.21 -22.15
N TYR A 162 4.40 -17.84 -23.04
CA TYR A 162 4.25 -17.72 -24.49
C TYR A 162 3.11 -18.59 -25.04
N LEU A 163 2.59 -19.54 -24.26
CA LEU A 163 1.50 -20.41 -24.71
C LEU A 163 0.19 -19.63 -24.67
N PRO A 164 -0.57 -19.54 -25.77
CA PRO A 164 -1.77 -18.70 -25.84
C PRO A 164 -2.90 -19.16 -24.90
N TRP A 165 -2.92 -20.45 -24.56
CA TRP A 165 -3.91 -21.05 -23.67
C TRP A 165 -3.52 -21.01 -22.19
N TYR A 166 -2.24 -20.84 -21.87
CA TYR A 166 -1.79 -20.78 -20.49
C TYR A 166 -2.16 -19.44 -19.87
N ASP A 167 -2.89 -19.53 -18.77
CA ASP A 167 -3.36 -18.43 -17.94
C ASP A 167 -3.95 -17.22 -18.68
N ARG A 168 -5.16 -17.42 -19.21
CA ARG A 168 -5.92 -16.37 -19.92
C ARG A 168 -6.36 -15.24 -18.99
N GLU A 169 -6.44 -15.49 -17.69
CA GLU A 169 -6.87 -14.50 -16.70
C GLU A 169 -5.80 -13.43 -16.50
N LEU A 170 -4.52 -13.81 -16.32
CA LEU A 170 -3.42 -12.84 -16.24
C LEU A 170 -3.34 -11.94 -17.47
N LYS A 171 -3.51 -12.51 -18.67
CA LYS A 171 -3.49 -11.76 -19.94
C LYS A 171 -4.68 -10.80 -20.07
N ARG A 172 -5.87 -11.23 -19.64
CA ARG A 172 -7.06 -10.34 -19.58
C ARG A 172 -6.87 -9.23 -18.55
N GLY A 173 -6.25 -9.55 -17.41
CA GLY A 173 -5.89 -8.58 -16.38
C GLY A 173 -4.96 -7.49 -16.92
N TYR A 174 -3.94 -7.87 -17.70
CA TYR A 174 -3.06 -6.91 -18.37
C TYR A 174 -3.81 -5.98 -19.33
N GLU A 175 -4.61 -6.54 -20.23
CA GLU A 175 -5.39 -5.73 -21.17
C GLU A 175 -6.38 -4.78 -20.46
N SER A 176 -6.96 -5.23 -19.35
CA SER A 176 -7.85 -4.42 -18.53
C SER A 176 -7.09 -3.28 -17.85
N SER A 177 -5.96 -3.57 -17.21
CA SER A 177 -5.08 -2.57 -16.57
C SER A 177 -4.60 -1.53 -17.57
N LYS A 178 -4.13 -1.98 -18.74
CA LYS A 178 -3.68 -1.12 -19.83
C LYS A 178 -4.78 -0.15 -20.27
N ARG A 179 -6.01 -0.62 -20.45
CA ARG A 179 -7.15 0.23 -20.83
C ARG A 179 -7.47 1.25 -19.75
N ILE A 180 -7.57 0.83 -18.49
CA ILE A 180 -7.90 1.72 -17.36
C ILE A 180 -6.86 2.83 -17.23
N HIS A 181 -5.58 2.47 -17.12
CA HIS A 181 -4.51 3.43 -16.91
C HIS A 181 -4.37 4.39 -18.09
N THR A 182 -4.46 3.89 -19.32
CA THR A 182 -4.39 4.74 -20.53
C THR A 182 -5.59 5.68 -20.61
N SER A 183 -6.79 5.21 -20.28
CA SER A 183 -8.00 6.04 -20.26
C SER A 183 -7.88 7.19 -19.24
N GLN A 184 -7.39 6.90 -18.03
CA GLN A 184 -7.18 7.93 -17.01
C GLN A 184 -6.12 8.95 -17.42
N LEU A 185 -4.99 8.50 -18.00
CA LEU A 185 -3.96 9.42 -18.48
C LEU A 185 -4.48 10.32 -19.61
N ASN A 186 -5.25 9.77 -20.55
CA ASN A 186 -5.85 10.54 -21.64
C ASN A 186 -6.84 11.59 -21.12
N ARG A 187 -7.63 11.26 -20.09
CA ARG A 187 -8.51 12.22 -19.42
C ARG A 187 -7.71 13.39 -18.84
N VAL A 188 -6.60 13.13 -18.16
CA VAL A 188 -5.72 14.19 -17.62
C VAL A 188 -5.23 15.10 -18.75
N LYS A 189 -4.74 14.55 -19.87
CA LYS A 189 -4.28 15.36 -21.01
C LYS A 189 -5.39 16.24 -21.60
N GLN A 190 -6.59 15.69 -21.79
CA GLN A 190 -7.74 16.45 -22.30
C GLN A 190 -8.16 17.57 -21.36
N GLN A 191 -8.08 17.35 -20.05
CA GLN A 191 -8.44 18.38 -19.09
C GLN A 191 -7.33 19.44 -18.94
N MET A 192 -6.06 19.08 -19.14
CA MET A 192 -4.93 20.02 -19.16
C MET A 192 -5.06 21.04 -20.31
N SER A 193 -5.65 20.66 -21.46
CA SER A 193 -5.90 21.62 -22.55
C SER A 193 -7.07 22.57 -22.30
N ASN A 194 -7.96 22.26 -21.34
CA ASN A 194 -9.23 22.96 -21.12
C ASN A 194 -9.31 23.69 -19.76
N VAL A 195 -8.15 24.05 -19.19
CA VAL A 195 -7.94 25.02 -18.08
C VAL A 195 -8.18 24.54 -16.64
N ASN A 196 -8.72 23.34 -16.35
CA ASN A 196 -9.00 22.98 -14.95
C ASN A 196 -8.71 21.51 -14.57
N VAL A 197 -7.42 21.20 -14.34
CA VAL A 197 -6.99 19.97 -13.63
C VAL A 197 -6.27 20.38 -12.36
N GLY A 198 -6.78 19.91 -11.22
CA GLY A 198 -6.11 20.05 -9.92
C GLY A 198 -4.72 19.41 -9.93
N PRO A 199 -3.89 19.67 -8.91
CA PRO A 199 -2.58 19.01 -8.80
C PRO A 199 -2.77 17.49 -8.77
N SER A 200 -1.98 16.78 -9.59
CA SER A 200 -1.96 15.32 -9.60
C SER A 200 -0.61 14.80 -10.08
N PHE A 201 -0.29 13.58 -9.70
CA PHE A 201 0.95 12.93 -10.10
C PHE A 201 1.07 12.82 -11.64
N ALA A 202 0.00 12.38 -12.32
CA ALA A 202 0.00 12.29 -13.77
C ALA A 202 0.22 13.65 -14.45
N LYS A 203 -0.41 14.72 -13.95
CA LYS A 203 -0.18 16.09 -14.43
C LYS A 203 1.29 16.50 -14.26
N HIS A 204 1.84 16.30 -13.06
CA HIS A 204 3.23 16.63 -12.76
C HIS A 204 4.22 15.90 -13.68
N VAL A 205 4.04 14.60 -13.90
CA VAL A 205 4.91 13.81 -14.79
C VAL A 205 4.75 14.22 -16.25
N LEU A 206 3.53 14.55 -16.69
CA LEU A 206 3.27 15.05 -18.05
C LEU A 206 3.94 16.41 -18.29
N GLU A 207 3.88 17.34 -17.33
CA GLU A 207 4.53 18.66 -17.40
C GLU A 207 6.06 18.55 -17.39
N ASN A 208 6.60 17.58 -16.65
CA ASN A 208 8.04 17.37 -16.47
C ASN A 208 8.58 16.20 -17.30
N ARG A 209 7.91 15.82 -18.39
CA ARG A 209 8.23 14.61 -19.19
C ARG A 209 9.68 14.52 -19.63
N HIS A 210 10.31 15.66 -19.90
CA HIS A 210 11.71 15.79 -20.31
C HIS A 210 12.71 15.34 -19.23
N HIS A 211 12.31 15.30 -17.95
CA HIS A 211 13.15 14.81 -16.85
C HIS A 211 13.10 13.29 -16.66
N TYR A 212 12.05 12.63 -17.13
CA TYR A 212 11.75 11.25 -16.73
C TYR A 212 12.02 10.19 -17.80
N ASP A 213 12.24 10.57 -19.07
CA ASP A 213 12.46 9.64 -20.20
C ASP A 213 11.48 8.45 -20.23
N LEU A 214 10.20 8.72 -19.92
CA LEU A 214 9.14 7.71 -19.89
C LEU A 214 8.24 7.79 -21.12
N ILE A 215 7.86 6.64 -21.65
CA ILE A 215 6.77 6.54 -22.62
C ILE A 215 5.42 6.69 -21.93
N GLU A 216 4.39 7.08 -22.68
CA GLU A 216 3.08 7.38 -22.10
C GLU A 216 2.45 6.21 -21.35
N LEU A 217 2.69 4.99 -21.83
CA LEU A 217 2.19 3.79 -21.19
C LEU A 217 2.85 3.56 -19.81
N GLU A 218 4.14 3.87 -19.67
CA GLU A 218 4.85 3.81 -18.39
C GLU A 218 4.31 4.85 -17.42
N ILE A 219 4.08 6.09 -17.88
CA ILE A 219 3.45 7.14 -17.07
C ILE A 219 2.07 6.70 -16.57
N ALA A 220 1.28 6.06 -17.45
CA ALA A 220 -0.06 5.57 -17.12
C ALA A 220 -0.02 4.51 -16.00
N PHE A 221 0.86 3.52 -16.12
CA PHE A 221 1.04 2.46 -15.13
C PHE A 221 1.67 2.96 -13.82
N LEU A 222 2.59 3.92 -13.91
CA LEU A 222 3.22 4.53 -12.75
C LEU A 222 2.20 5.28 -11.88
N ALA A 223 1.32 6.07 -12.50
CA ALA A 223 0.21 6.71 -11.80
C ALA A 223 -0.80 5.68 -11.25
N GLY A 224 -0.92 4.52 -11.90
CA GLY A 224 -1.73 3.40 -11.44
C GLY A 224 -1.18 2.65 -10.22
N ALA A 225 0.11 2.76 -9.93
CA ALA A 225 0.73 2.00 -8.86
C ALA A 225 0.29 2.42 -7.44
N TYR A 226 -0.43 3.55 -7.32
CA TYR A 226 -1.00 4.01 -6.04
C TYR A 226 -2.23 3.22 -5.61
N PHE A 227 -2.75 2.30 -6.44
CA PHE A 227 -3.89 1.44 -6.06
C PHE A 227 -3.44 0.32 -5.10
N GLY A 228 -3.69 0.52 -3.80
CA GLY A 228 -3.52 -0.51 -2.78
C GLY A 228 -3.75 0.04 -1.36
N GLY A 229 -4.50 -0.68 -0.53
CA GLY A 229 -4.78 -0.27 0.85
C GLY A 229 -5.37 -1.38 1.71
N GLY A 230 -4.83 -1.54 2.92
CA GLY A 230 -5.35 -2.44 3.96
C GLY A 230 -6.27 -1.70 4.95
N SER A 231 -7.05 -2.43 5.73
CA SER A 231 -7.82 -1.85 6.85
C SER A 231 -7.28 -2.36 8.18
N VAL A 232 -7.00 -1.41 9.08
CA VAL A 232 -6.56 -1.67 10.45
C VAL A 232 -7.74 -2.01 11.37
N LEU A 233 -8.97 -1.65 11.00
CA LEU A 233 -10.17 -1.78 11.85
C LEU A 233 -10.43 -3.21 12.31
N MET A 234 -10.31 -4.19 11.40
CA MET A 234 -10.54 -5.60 11.74
C MET A 234 -9.48 -6.15 12.70
N ALA A 235 -8.24 -5.68 12.57
CA ALA A 235 -7.17 -6.05 13.50
C ALA A 235 -7.39 -5.36 14.85
N ALA A 236 -7.72 -4.07 14.86
CA ALA A 236 -8.03 -3.30 16.06
C ALA A 236 -9.21 -3.89 16.85
N ALA A 237 -10.22 -4.46 16.18
CA ALA A 237 -11.37 -5.16 16.80
C ALA A 237 -10.97 -6.30 17.75
N CYS A 238 -9.76 -6.85 17.59
CA CYS A 238 -9.23 -7.89 18.47
C CYS A 238 -8.65 -7.36 19.79
N PHE A 239 -8.70 -6.05 20.06
CA PHE A 239 -8.08 -5.41 21.22
C PHE A 239 -9.07 -4.53 22.03
N PRO A 240 -10.17 -5.09 22.58
CA PRO A 240 -11.22 -4.29 23.21
C PRO A 240 -10.74 -3.46 24.42
N LYS A 241 -9.79 -3.99 25.21
CA LYS A 241 -9.19 -3.24 26.32
C LYS A 241 -8.43 -2.01 25.85
N GLU A 242 -7.65 -2.14 24.78
CA GLU A 242 -6.87 -1.03 24.25
C GLU A 242 -7.75 -0.05 23.47
N GLN A 243 -8.85 -0.51 22.87
CA GLN A 243 -9.87 0.39 22.34
C GLN A 243 -10.48 1.27 23.43
N ALA A 244 -10.74 0.72 24.62
CA ALA A 244 -11.23 1.52 25.75
C ALA A 244 -10.21 2.56 26.21
N ASN A 245 -8.91 2.22 26.22
CA ASN A 245 -7.84 3.18 26.51
C ASN A 245 -7.77 4.30 25.46
N VAL A 246 -7.88 3.94 24.17
CA VAL A 246 -7.93 4.92 23.07
C VAL A 246 -9.18 5.80 23.17
N GLN A 247 -10.34 5.25 23.54
CA GLN A 247 -11.55 6.04 23.78
C GLN A 247 -11.35 7.03 24.93
N ALA A 248 -10.78 6.59 26.05
CA ALA A 248 -10.47 7.49 27.18
C ALA A 248 -9.48 8.60 26.77
N GLU A 249 -8.43 8.25 26.02
CA GLU A 249 -7.48 9.22 25.46
C GLU A 249 -8.18 10.24 24.54
N LEU A 250 -9.07 9.77 23.66
CA LEU A 250 -9.86 10.62 22.78
C LEU A 250 -10.81 11.53 23.58
N ASP A 251 -11.50 11.02 24.59
CA ASP A 251 -12.43 11.80 25.42
C ASP A 251 -11.71 12.90 26.22
N GLU A 252 -10.45 12.67 26.63
CA GLU A 252 -9.63 13.70 27.28
C GLU A 252 -9.13 14.79 26.32
N VAL A 253 -8.88 14.42 25.06
CA VAL A 253 -8.27 15.28 24.04
C VAL A 253 -9.31 16.05 23.23
N ILE A 254 -10.46 15.45 22.93
CA ILE A 254 -11.57 16.07 22.19
C ILE A 254 -12.15 17.20 23.05
N GLY A 255 -11.75 18.43 22.71
CA GLY A 255 -12.15 19.66 23.40
C GLY A 255 -10.98 20.48 23.97
N ARG A 256 -9.75 19.94 24.00
CA ARG A 256 -8.58 20.60 24.60
C ARG A 256 -7.41 20.88 23.65
N HIS A 257 -7.61 20.74 22.34
CA HIS A 257 -6.58 20.97 21.30
C HIS A 257 -5.23 20.26 21.60
N ARG A 258 -5.28 19.01 22.06
CA ARG A 258 -4.07 18.17 22.11
C ARG A 258 -3.90 17.45 20.78
N GLU A 259 -2.70 17.56 20.20
CA GLU A 259 -2.34 16.98 18.90
C GLU A 259 -1.68 15.59 19.04
N TYR A 260 -1.46 15.11 20.26
CA TYR A 260 -0.70 13.88 20.55
C TYR A 260 -1.60 12.78 21.14
N LEU A 261 -1.67 11.63 20.45
CA LEU A 261 -2.50 10.46 20.77
C LEU A 261 -1.64 9.18 20.78
N PRO A 262 -0.78 8.98 21.79
CA PRO A 262 0.15 7.84 21.84
C PRO A 262 -0.54 6.48 21.87
N HIS A 263 -1.67 6.33 22.58
CA HIS A 263 -2.38 5.05 22.62
C HIS A 263 -2.96 4.67 21.26
N LEU A 264 -3.55 5.64 20.55
CA LEU A 264 -4.02 5.42 19.18
C LEU A 264 -2.88 5.01 18.25
N GLN A 265 -1.75 5.72 18.30
CA GLN A 265 -0.59 5.43 17.46
C GLN A 265 0.02 4.05 17.77
N ALA A 266 0.04 3.64 19.05
CA ALA A 266 0.48 2.31 19.47
C ALA A 266 -0.44 1.20 18.96
N LEU A 267 -1.76 1.40 19.02
CA LEU A 267 -2.75 0.45 18.52
C LEU A 267 -2.64 0.26 16.99
N ILE A 268 -2.52 1.36 16.24
CA ILE A 268 -2.33 1.34 14.79
C ILE A 268 -1.03 0.59 14.43
N SER A 269 0.07 0.91 15.12
CA SER A 269 1.37 0.28 14.90
C SER A 269 1.32 -1.23 15.16
N GLU A 270 0.67 -1.66 16.25
CA GLU A 270 0.53 -3.08 16.56
C GLU A 270 -0.37 -3.82 15.57
N ALA A 271 -1.46 -3.19 15.14
CA ALA A 271 -2.36 -3.78 14.18
C ALA A 271 -1.68 -3.97 12.80
N LEU A 272 -0.89 -3.00 12.35
CA LEU A 272 -0.10 -3.12 11.11
C LEU A 272 1.06 -4.11 11.25
N ARG A 273 1.65 -4.25 12.44
CA ARG A 273 2.66 -5.29 12.73
C ARG A 273 2.05 -6.69 12.68
N TRP A 274 0.84 -6.85 13.24
CA TRP A 274 0.15 -8.14 13.30
C TRP A 274 -0.46 -8.54 11.96
N ARG A 275 -1.05 -7.58 11.24
CA ARG A 275 -1.70 -7.74 9.93
C ARG A 275 -1.05 -6.77 8.92
N PRO A 276 0.14 -7.13 8.41
CA PRO A 276 0.83 -6.35 7.36
C PRO A 276 -0.01 -6.26 6.09
N LEU A 277 0.25 -5.24 5.27
CA LEU A 277 -0.33 -5.17 3.92
C LEU A 277 0.31 -6.17 2.95
N ALA A 278 1.57 -6.56 3.15
CA ALA A 278 2.29 -7.52 2.32
C ALA A 278 2.97 -8.61 3.18
N PRO A 279 2.32 -9.77 3.39
CA PRO A 279 2.81 -10.82 4.29
C PRO A 279 4.06 -11.57 3.78
N ASP A 280 4.34 -11.54 2.47
CA ASP A 280 5.37 -12.37 1.82
C ASP A 280 6.80 -11.80 1.89
N GLY A 281 7.14 -11.04 2.94
CA GLY A 281 8.52 -10.62 3.19
C GLY A 281 9.09 -9.56 2.25
N LYS A 282 8.29 -8.96 1.35
CA LYS A 282 8.65 -7.68 0.69
C LYS A 282 8.77 -6.54 1.70
N LEU A 283 8.17 -6.74 2.87
CA LEU A 283 8.31 -5.98 4.10
C LEU A 283 8.59 -7.01 5.20
N LEU A 284 9.65 -6.83 5.98
CA LEU A 284 10.10 -7.84 6.94
C LEU A 284 9.02 -8.20 7.96
N HIS A 285 8.90 -9.49 8.21
CA HIS A 285 8.28 -10.01 9.42
C HIS A 285 9.36 -10.48 10.40
N PRO A 286 9.38 -9.97 11.65
CA PRO A 286 10.04 -10.68 12.72
C PRO A 286 9.23 -11.95 13.02
N SER A 287 9.62 -13.05 12.40
CA SER A 287 9.09 -14.39 12.68
C SER A 287 9.58 -14.83 14.06
N GLY A 288 8.78 -14.47 15.07
CA GLY A 288 9.00 -14.85 16.46
C GLY A 288 7.87 -14.46 17.41
N HIS A 289 7.01 -13.50 17.03
CA HIS A 289 5.94 -12.99 17.90
C HIS A 289 4.56 -12.93 17.22
N TYR A 290 4.20 -13.97 16.46
CA TYR A 290 2.85 -14.08 15.89
C TYR A 290 1.77 -14.34 16.97
N GLY A 291 2.16 -14.86 18.14
CA GLY A 291 1.23 -15.16 19.23
C GLY A 291 1.00 -14.03 20.23
N ILE A 292 1.92 -13.06 20.33
CA ILE A 292 1.89 -12.05 21.38
C ILE A 292 1.32 -10.74 20.81
N ARG A 293 0.04 -10.51 21.13
CA ARG A 293 -0.74 -9.32 20.78
C ARG A 293 -0.61 -8.32 21.93
N GLN A 294 0.22 -7.29 21.77
CA GLN A 294 0.53 -6.34 22.84
C GLN A 294 0.75 -4.92 22.28
N PRO A 295 -0.30 -4.09 22.20
CA PRO A 295 -0.18 -2.69 21.77
C PRO A 295 0.75 -1.86 22.66
N LEU A 296 0.80 -2.17 23.96
CA LEU A 296 1.74 -1.56 24.92
C LEU A 296 3.22 -1.77 24.58
N ARG A 297 3.56 -2.69 23.66
CA ARG A 297 4.94 -2.86 23.16
C ARG A 297 5.53 -1.55 22.68
N TRP A 298 4.72 -0.71 22.05
CA TRP A 298 5.13 0.53 21.41
C TRP A 298 5.27 1.70 22.38
N MET A 299 4.96 1.49 23.67
CA MET A 299 4.99 2.55 24.68
C MET A 299 6.04 2.24 25.75
N ASP A 300 6.58 3.28 26.35
CA ASP A 300 7.46 3.20 27.50
C ASP A 300 6.65 3.19 28.82
N ASP A 301 7.37 3.03 29.94
CA ASP A 301 6.76 3.02 31.27
C ASP A 301 6.15 4.38 31.67
N GLN A 302 6.44 5.45 30.91
CA GLN A 302 5.89 6.79 31.09
C GLN A 302 4.66 7.06 30.20
N GLY A 303 4.26 6.12 29.35
CA GLY A 303 3.12 6.25 28.45
C GLY A 303 3.42 7.01 27.15
N TYR A 304 4.69 7.25 26.84
CA TYR A 304 5.12 7.82 25.56
C TYR A 304 5.45 6.72 24.56
N LEU A 305 5.37 7.04 23.27
CA LEU A 305 5.86 6.13 22.24
C LEU A 305 7.36 5.91 22.36
N ARG A 306 7.76 4.66 22.18
CA ARG A 306 9.16 4.24 22.21
C ARG A 306 9.89 4.62 20.92
N ASP A 307 10.95 5.41 21.06
CA ASP A 307 11.83 5.78 19.95
C ASP A 307 12.78 4.66 19.53
N ASP A 308 13.00 3.68 20.41
CA ASP A 308 13.91 2.55 20.15
C ASP A 308 13.25 1.42 19.33
N ILE A 309 11.92 1.45 19.16
CA ILE A 309 11.18 0.53 18.29
C ILE A 309 10.73 1.28 17.05
N LYS A 310 11.31 0.91 15.90
CA LYS A 310 10.87 1.42 14.61
C LYS A 310 9.83 0.50 13.97
N SER A 311 8.75 1.11 13.48
CA SER A 311 7.76 0.46 12.63
C SER A 311 8.25 0.44 11.19
N PHE A 312 8.14 -0.71 10.52
CA PHE A 312 8.63 -0.90 9.16
C PHE A 312 7.55 -1.33 8.18
N VAL A 313 6.32 -0.94 8.50
CA VAL A 313 5.12 -1.25 7.73
C VAL A 313 5.20 -0.77 6.28
N PHE A 314 6.07 0.21 6.00
CA PHE A 314 6.28 0.77 4.67
C PHE A 314 7.64 0.44 4.06
N GLY A 315 8.49 -0.32 4.76
CA GLY A 315 9.76 -0.82 4.25
C GLY A 315 10.94 0.05 4.63
N PHE A 316 12.03 -0.05 3.86
CA PHE A 316 13.32 0.53 4.19
C PHE A 316 14.07 1.00 2.94
N GLY A 317 15.01 1.91 3.16
CA GLY A 317 16.03 2.28 2.18
C GLY A 317 15.46 2.79 0.86
N ARG A 318 16.09 2.40 -0.26
CA ARG A 318 15.74 2.89 -1.60
C ARG A 318 14.42 2.36 -2.16
N ARG A 319 13.76 1.43 -1.47
CA ARG A 319 12.47 0.82 -1.88
C ARG A 319 11.37 1.06 -0.85
N LEU A 320 11.51 2.12 -0.05
CA LEU A 320 10.47 2.61 0.84
C LEU A 320 9.18 2.88 0.06
N CYS A 321 8.03 2.60 0.66
CA CYS A 321 6.74 2.82 0.04
C CYS A 321 6.60 4.30 -0.38
N PRO A 322 6.39 4.59 -1.67
CA PRO A 322 6.23 5.98 -2.13
C PRO A 322 4.94 6.61 -1.61
N ALA A 323 3.94 5.80 -1.23
CA ALA A 323 2.65 6.25 -0.72
C ALA A 323 2.57 6.31 0.81
N GLN A 324 3.69 6.17 1.54
CA GLN A 324 3.67 6.10 3.02
C GLN A 324 3.05 7.35 3.66
N ASP A 325 3.30 8.55 3.11
CA ASP A 325 2.84 9.80 3.72
C ASP A 325 1.32 9.94 3.57
N VAL A 326 0.79 9.55 2.40
CA VAL A 326 -0.65 9.45 2.15
C VAL A 326 -1.26 8.35 3.01
N ALA A 327 -0.63 7.19 3.13
CA ALA A 327 -1.12 6.10 3.96
C ALA A 327 -1.15 6.46 5.46
N ASN A 328 -0.15 7.20 5.95
CA ASN A 328 -0.11 7.68 7.32
C ASN A 328 -1.19 8.73 7.60
N SER A 329 -1.43 9.68 6.67
CA SER A 329 -2.53 10.64 6.84
C SER A 329 -3.92 9.99 6.77
N LEU A 330 -4.05 8.87 6.07
CA LEU A 330 -5.28 8.08 6.08
C LEU A 330 -5.54 7.37 7.42
N LEU A 331 -4.48 6.97 8.12
CA LEU A 331 -4.57 6.32 9.43
C LEU A 331 -4.79 7.32 10.57
N TRP A 332 -4.25 8.53 10.40
CA TRP A 332 -4.36 9.63 11.34
C TRP A 332 -4.59 10.91 10.56
N ILE A 333 -5.77 11.50 10.72
CA ILE A 333 -6.07 12.82 10.17
C ILE A 333 -5.60 13.84 11.22
N PRO A 334 -4.46 14.54 11.02
CA PRO A 334 -4.12 15.68 11.87
C PRO A 334 -5.31 16.64 11.82
N ARG A 335 -5.76 17.13 12.97
CA ARG A 335 -6.65 18.28 12.97
C ARG A 335 -5.76 19.49 12.71
N ASN A 336 -5.63 19.90 11.45
CA ASN A 336 -5.01 21.20 11.18
C ASN A 336 -5.91 22.31 11.75
N ARG A 337 -5.24 23.32 12.30
CA ARG A 337 -5.81 24.41 13.12
C ARG A 337 -6.97 25.16 12.49
#